data_AF-W1NJ43-F1
#
_entry.id   AF-W1NJ43-F1
#
_cell.length_a   1.000
_cell.length_b   1.000
_cell.length_c   1.000
_cell.angle_alpha   90.00
_cell.angle_beta   90.00
_cell.angle_gamma   90.00
#
_symmetry.space_group_name_H-M   'P 1'
#
loop_
_entity.id
_entity.type
_entity.pdbx_description
1 polymer ?
#
loop_
_entity_poly.entity_id
_entity_poly.type
_entity_poly.pdbx_seq_one_letter_code
_entity_poly.pdbx_strand_id
1 'polypeptide(L)'
;MVLRMMFGMPGLLRAKGVLWFEEDRRNRYVFHWSGIKRVESVCSGPWESPPKCCLVLIGTDRVELEAIYSQLLKTSDSGKDKSAPNEDSALEHAERFCKKVEMDGRFKVLQPETGPVIVFGLKASPLRGVHEPELNGALMRLINGKANIFLTSAASNQGKT
;
A
#
# COMPACT_ATOMS: atom_id res chain seq x y z
N MET A 1 -4.42 11.01 -7.48
CA MET A 1 -4.13 9.64 -6.98
C MET A 1 -5.37 8.78 -7.21
N VAL A 2 -5.24 7.59 -7.80
CA VAL A 2 -6.38 6.75 -8.23
C VAL A 2 -7.32 6.38 -7.09
N LEU A 3 -6.79 6.12 -5.89
CA LEU A 3 -7.63 5.81 -4.71
C LEU A 3 -8.64 6.91 -4.41
N ARG A 4 -8.28 8.20 -4.45
CA ARG A 4 -9.24 9.30 -4.21
C ARG A 4 -10.40 9.28 -5.19
N MET A 5 -10.11 8.94 -6.44
CA MET A 5 -11.13 8.84 -7.48
C MET A 5 -12.07 7.67 -7.21
N MET A 6 -11.53 6.51 -6.80
CA MET A 6 -12.34 5.35 -6.38
C MET A 6 -13.28 5.71 -5.21
N PHE A 7 -12.83 6.51 -4.25
CA PHE A 7 -13.70 6.99 -3.15
C PHE A 7 -14.79 7.97 -3.61
N GLY A 8 -14.55 8.72 -4.69
CA GLY A 8 -15.47 9.73 -5.21
C GLY A 8 -16.50 9.19 -6.20
N MET A 9 -16.50 7.88 -6.49
CA MET A 9 -17.37 7.26 -7.49
C MET A 9 -18.42 6.36 -6.82
N PRO A 10 -19.67 6.83 -6.70
CA PRO A 10 -20.74 6.09 -6.02
C PRO A 10 -21.05 4.74 -6.67
N GLY A 11 -20.84 4.63 -7.98
CA GLY A 11 -21.06 3.42 -8.74
C GLY A 11 -20.03 2.33 -8.49
N LEU A 12 -18.87 2.63 -7.89
CA LEU A 12 -17.87 1.62 -7.52
C LEU A 12 -18.20 1.01 -6.15
N LEU A 13 -18.55 -0.28 -6.14
CA LEU A 13 -18.88 -1.00 -4.91
C LEU A 13 -17.67 -1.69 -4.30
N ARG A 14 -16.85 -2.35 -5.15
CA ARG A 14 -15.66 -3.10 -4.73
C ARG A 14 -14.60 -3.07 -5.81
N ALA A 15 -13.34 -3.20 -5.39
CA ALA A 15 -12.25 -3.53 -6.30
C ALA A 15 -11.35 -4.58 -5.64
N LYS A 16 -10.83 -5.50 -6.44
CA LYS A 16 -9.91 -6.55 -5.99
C LYS A 16 -8.85 -6.79 -7.03
N GLY A 17 -7.67 -7.20 -6.61
CA GLY A 17 -6.63 -7.49 -7.60
C GLY A 17 -5.29 -7.82 -7.02
N VAL A 18 -4.32 -7.89 -7.92
CA VAL A 18 -2.91 -8.01 -7.61
C VAL A 18 -2.18 -6.78 -8.16
N LEU A 19 -1.37 -6.16 -7.33
CA LEU A 19 -0.57 -4.98 -7.64
C LEU A 19 0.91 -5.36 -7.71
N TRP A 20 1.63 -4.64 -8.57
CA TRP A 20 3.07 -4.63 -8.68
C TRP A 20 3.55 -3.20 -8.40
N PHE A 21 4.55 -3.06 -7.54
CA PHE A 21 5.15 -1.78 -7.19
C PHE A 21 6.57 -1.73 -7.72
N GLU A 22 6.97 -0.56 -8.22
CA GLU A 22 8.31 -0.36 -8.76
C GLU A 22 9.37 -0.42 -7.65
N GLU A 23 9.00 0.03 -6.46
CA GLU A 23 9.86 0.09 -5.28
C GLU A 23 10.10 -1.30 -4.65
N ASP A 24 9.20 -2.26 -4.93
CA ASP A 24 9.32 -3.65 -4.49
C ASP A 24 8.92 -4.63 -5.61
N ARG A 25 9.78 -4.72 -6.63
CA ARG A 25 9.51 -5.49 -7.85
C ARG A 25 9.43 -6.99 -7.63
N ARG A 26 10.02 -7.49 -6.53
CA ARG A 26 10.12 -8.93 -6.24
C ARG A 26 8.81 -9.50 -5.74
N ASN A 27 8.00 -8.70 -5.07
CA ASN A 27 6.79 -9.16 -4.39
C ASN A 27 5.50 -8.78 -5.13
N ARG A 28 4.48 -9.61 -4.90
CA ARG A 28 3.10 -9.40 -5.36
C ARG A 28 2.24 -8.92 -4.20
N TYR A 29 1.30 -8.04 -4.48
CA TYR A 29 0.44 -7.45 -3.44
C TYR A 29 -1.02 -7.72 -3.74
N VAL A 30 -1.73 -8.40 -2.83
CA VAL A 30 -3.17 -8.64 -2.96
C VAL A 30 -3.92 -7.44 -2.43
N PHE A 31 -4.66 -6.79 -3.33
CA PHE A 31 -5.43 -5.58 -3.06
C PHE A 31 -6.91 -5.85 -2.89
N HIS A 32 -7.51 -5.26 -1.86
CA HIS A 32 -8.93 -5.28 -1.60
C HIS A 32 -9.44 -3.88 -1.24
N TRP A 33 -10.45 -3.44 -1.98
CA TRP A 33 -11.18 -2.20 -1.72
C TRP A 33 -12.69 -2.47 -1.68
N SER A 34 -13.39 -1.86 -0.74
CA SER A 34 -14.85 -1.95 -0.61
C SER A 34 -15.42 -0.68 0.01
N GLY A 35 -15.69 0.32 -0.82
CA GLY A 35 -16.18 1.62 -0.37
C GLY A 35 -15.28 2.23 0.70
N ILE A 36 -15.89 2.85 1.70
CA ILE A 36 -15.19 3.43 2.86
C ILE A 36 -14.74 2.35 3.86
N LYS A 37 -15.34 1.17 3.82
CA LYS A 37 -15.18 0.16 4.89
C LYS A 37 -13.85 -0.58 4.85
N ARG A 38 -13.22 -0.72 3.68
CA ARG A 38 -12.01 -1.53 3.52
C ARG A 38 -11.14 -1.00 2.40
N VAL A 39 -9.88 -0.69 2.72
CA VAL A 39 -8.81 -0.43 1.75
C VAL A 39 -7.53 -1.07 2.27
N GLU A 40 -7.23 -2.25 1.76
CA GLU A 40 -6.13 -3.10 2.22
C GLU A 40 -5.31 -3.58 1.04
N SER A 41 -3.99 -3.66 1.24
CA SER A 41 -3.08 -4.35 0.34
C SER A 41 -2.10 -5.13 1.19
N VAL A 42 -1.90 -6.40 0.85
CA VAL A 42 -1.07 -7.33 1.63
C VAL A 42 -0.04 -7.94 0.69
N CYS A 43 1.24 -7.83 1.06
CA CYS A 43 2.32 -8.53 0.38
C CYS A 43 2.11 -10.04 0.52
N SER A 44 1.97 -10.72 -0.62
CA SER A 44 1.68 -12.16 -0.73
C SER A 44 2.93 -12.94 -1.19
N GLY A 45 4.12 -12.37 -0.92
CA GLY A 45 5.41 -12.94 -1.25
C GLY A 45 5.82 -12.74 -2.72
N PRO A 46 6.83 -13.48 -3.18
CA PRO A 46 7.42 -13.27 -4.49
C PRO A 46 6.50 -13.68 -5.64
N TRP A 47 6.80 -13.16 -6.83
CA TRP A 47 6.14 -13.57 -8.06
C TRP A 47 6.56 -14.98 -8.49
N GLU A 48 5.59 -15.85 -8.78
CA GLU A 48 5.79 -17.19 -9.36
C GLU A 48 5.67 -17.17 -10.91
N SER A 49 5.32 -16.02 -11.48
CA SER A 49 5.12 -15.77 -12.90
C SER A 49 5.62 -14.36 -13.25
N PRO A 50 5.70 -13.96 -14.54
CA PRO A 50 5.99 -12.58 -14.88
C PRO A 50 5.08 -11.60 -14.13
N PRO A 51 5.63 -10.50 -13.55
CA PRO A 51 4.85 -9.53 -12.81
C PRO A 51 3.77 -8.87 -13.67
N LYS A 52 2.58 -8.66 -13.09
CA LYS A 52 1.48 -7.95 -13.74
C LYS A 52 0.55 -7.29 -12.73
N CYS A 53 0.02 -6.12 -13.07
CA CYS A 53 -1.12 -5.55 -12.36
C CYS A 53 -2.41 -6.11 -12.94
N CYS A 54 -3.29 -6.62 -12.08
CA CYS A 54 -4.63 -7.08 -12.46
C CYS A 54 -5.63 -6.55 -11.45
N LEU A 55 -6.62 -5.78 -11.91
CA LEU A 55 -7.66 -5.20 -11.07
C LEU A 55 -9.03 -5.52 -11.66
N VAL A 56 -9.91 -6.03 -10.82
CA VAL A 56 -11.33 -6.23 -11.10
C VAL A 56 -12.09 -5.14 -10.37
N LEU A 57 -12.88 -4.37 -11.12
CA LEU A 57 -13.77 -3.34 -10.58
C LEU A 57 -15.21 -3.87 -10.61
N ILE A 58 -15.93 -3.73 -9.50
CA ILE A 58 -17.30 -4.21 -9.34
C ILE A 58 -18.14 -3.00 -8.96
N GLY A 59 -19.17 -2.72 -9.76
CA GLY A 59 -19.97 -1.53 -9.62
C GLY A 59 -21.29 -1.59 -10.34
N THR A 60 -22.10 -0.55 -10.19
CA THR A 60 -23.43 -0.40 -10.80
C THR A 60 -23.42 0.51 -12.03
N ASP A 61 -22.41 1.36 -12.17
CA ASP A 61 -22.30 2.31 -13.28
C ASP A 61 -21.10 1.97 -14.17
N ARG A 62 -21.37 1.48 -15.39
CA ARG A 62 -20.34 1.11 -16.35
C ARG A 62 -19.46 2.30 -16.75
N VAL A 63 -20.03 3.49 -16.92
CA VAL A 63 -19.29 4.67 -17.38
C VAL A 63 -18.28 5.11 -16.32
N GLU A 64 -18.69 5.10 -15.05
CA GLU A 64 -17.77 5.38 -13.94
C GLU A 64 -16.64 4.34 -13.86
N LEU A 65 -16.95 3.05 -14.01
CA LEU A 65 -15.94 1.99 -14.00
C LEU A 65 -14.92 2.14 -15.14
N GLU A 66 -15.39 2.46 -16.35
CA GLU A 66 -14.52 2.70 -17.51
C GLU A 66 -13.65 3.95 -17.32
N ALA A 67 -14.16 4.98 -16.64
CA ALA A 67 -13.37 6.16 -16.27
C ALA A 67 -12.24 5.80 -15.28
N ILE A 68 -12.50 4.92 -14.30
CA ILE A 68 -11.47 4.41 -13.39
C ILE A 68 -10.39 3.67 -14.16
N TYR A 69 -10.82 2.73 -15.00
CA TYR A 69 -9.93 1.91 -15.82
C TYR A 69 -9.06 2.76 -16.74
N SER A 70 -9.67 3.71 -17.44
CA SER A 70 -8.96 4.63 -18.34
C SER A 70 -7.92 5.48 -17.60
N GLN A 71 -8.22 5.93 -16.38
CA GLN A 71 -7.27 6.69 -15.59
C GLN A 71 -6.11 5.82 -15.08
N LEU A 72 -6.39 4.58 -14.67
CA LEU A 72 -5.37 3.60 -14.26
C LEU A 72 -4.38 3.36 -15.40
N LEU A 73 -4.87 3.15 -16.62
CA LEU A 73 -4.04 3.00 -17.82
C LEU A 73 -3.20 4.24 -18.12
N LYS A 74 -3.80 5.43 -18.07
CA LYS A 74 -3.05 6.68 -18.26
C LYS A 74 -1.92 6.82 -17.23
N THR A 75 -2.17 6.44 -15.98
CA THR A 75 -1.14 6.49 -14.95
C THR A 75 -0.04 5.44 -15.12
N SER A 76 -0.35 4.25 -15.66
CA SER A 76 0.68 3.25 -15.97
C SER A 76 1.56 3.67 -17.16
N ASP A 77 0.96 4.30 -18.17
CA ASP A 77 1.67 4.70 -19.39
C ASP A 77 2.46 6.01 -19.20
N SER A 78 2.08 6.83 -18.22
CA SER A 78 2.78 8.08 -17.87
C SER A 78 4.13 7.87 -17.17
N GLY A 79 4.62 6.63 -17.04
CA GLY A 79 5.90 6.27 -16.44
C GLY A 79 7.16 6.81 -17.13
N LYS A 80 7.04 7.81 -18.02
CA LYS A 80 8.17 8.53 -18.62
C LYS A 80 8.29 10.00 -18.21
N ASP A 81 7.25 10.64 -17.70
CA ASP A 81 7.28 12.08 -17.41
C ASP A 81 6.59 12.40 -16.09
N LYS A 82 7.38 12.37 -15.01
CA LYS A 82 7.35 13.29 -13.85
C LYS A 82 8.26 12.71 -12.78
N SER A 83 9.53 13.13 -12.80
CA SER A 83 10.43 13.13 -11.64
C SER A 83 10.21 11.94 -10.69
N ALA A 84 10.44 10.71 -11.18
CA ALA A 84 10.77 9.66 -10.22
C ALA A 84 11.90 10.24 -9.36
N PRO A 85 11.75 10.30 -8.02
CA PRO A 85 12.87 10.73 -7.21
C PRO A 85 14.06 9.88 -7.65
N ASN A 86 15.18 10.52 -7.99
CA ASN A 86 16.43 9.79 -8.23
C ASN A 86 16.59 8.79 -7.07
N GLU A 87 17.12 7.60 -7.33
CA GLU A 87 17.24 6.53 -6.34
C GLU A 87 17.86 7.05 -5.03
N ASP A 88 18.84 7.96 -5.16
CA ASP A 88 19.46 8.71 -4.07
C ASP A 88 18.47 9.52 -3.22
N SER A 89 17.51 10.20 -3.86
CA SER A 89 16.47 10.99 -3.18
C SER A 89 15.44 10.09 -2.48
N ALA A 90 15.09 8.95 -3.09
CA ALA A 90 14.19 7.98 -2.48
C ALA A 90 14.83 7.37 -1.22
N LEU A 91 16.12 7.06 -1.29
CA LEU A 91 16.91 6.60 -0.15
C LEU A 91 16.97 7.66 0.96
N GLU A 92 17.25 8.92 0.63
CA GLU A 92 17.30 10.01 1.61
C GLU A 92 15.94 10.21 2.32
N HIS A 93 14.84 10.14 1.56
CA HIS A 93 13.50 10.19 2.13
C HIS A 93 13.22 9.02 3.06
N ALA A 94 13.67 7.82 2.67
CA ALA A 94 13.55 6.64 3.49
C ALA A 94 14.31 6.80 4.81
N GLU A 95 15.59 7.17 4.77
CA GLU A 95 16.39 7.42 5.96
C GLU A 95 15.76 8.47 6.89
N ARG A 96 15.26 9.57 6.33
CA ARG A 96 14.58 10.62 7.08
C ARG A 96 13.29 10.13 7.74
N PHE A 97 12.54 9.26 7.06
CA PHE A 97 11.35 8.65 7.63
C PHE A 97 11.71 7.66 8.74
N CYS A 98 12.70 6.78 8.54
CA CYS A 98 13.21 5.87 9.57
C CYS A 98 13.57 6.63 10.86
N LYS A 99 14.35 7.71 10.75
CA LYS A 99 14.73 8.55 11.90
C LYS A 99 13.50 9.09 12.64
N LYS A 100 12.47 9.55 11.93
CA LYS A 100 11.21 10.02 12.56
C LYS A 100 10.47 8.89 13.28
N VAL A 101 10.43 7.70 12.69
CA VAL A 101 9.79 6.52 13.27
C VAL A 101 10.53 6.07 14.53
N GLU A 102 11.86 6.06 14.51
CA GLU A 102 12.70 5.68 15.65
C GLU A 102 12.61 6.67 16.81
N MET A 103 12.52 7.98 16.50
CA MET A 103 12.33 9.02 17.51
C MET A 103 10.96 8.96 18.19
N ASP A 104 9.94 8.37 17.54
CA ASP A 104 8.62 8.21 18.13
C ASP A 104 8.54 6.89 18.90
N GLY A 105 8.44 7.00 20.22
CA GLY A 105 8.39 5.85 21.13
C GLY A 105 7.27 4.84 20.83
N ARG A 106 6.22 5.21 20.08
CA ARG A 106 5.10 4.33 19.73
C ARG A 106 5.37 3.41 18.54
N PHE A 107 6.41 3.67 17.76
CA PHE A 107 6.70 2.89 16.57
C PHE A 107 7.99 2.08 16.73
N LYS A 108 8.16 1.11 15.83
CA LYS A 108 9.38 0.32 15.62
C LYS A 108 9.64 0.19 14.12
N VAL A 109 10.91 0.26 13.75
CA VAL A 109 11.38 -0.12 12.41
C VAL A 109 11.67 -1.62 12.44
N LEU A 110 11.12 -2.37 11.49
CA LEU A 110 11.26 -3.83 11.43
C LEU A 110 12.36 -4.27 10.47
N GLN A 111 12.49 -3.56 9.35
CA GLN A 111 13.55 -3.79 8.37
C GLN A 111 14.04 -2.42 7.89
N PRO A 112 15.20 -1.95 8.39
CA PRO A 112 15.96 -0.92 7.72
C PRO A 112 16.73 -1.59 6.57
N GLU A 113 16.02 -2.03 5.53
CA GLU A 113 16.70 -2.53 4.33
C GLU A 113 17.35 -1.35 3.61
N THR A 114 18.44 -1.62 2.88
CA THR A 114 19.29 -0.68 2.14
C THR A 114 18.61 -0.06 0.91
N GLY A 115 17.30 0.18 0.97
CA GLY A 115 16.49 0.58 -0.18
C GLY A 115 15.38 1.58 0.18
N PRO A 116 14.60 2.01 -0.83
CA PRO A 116 13.59 3.06 -0.66
C PRO A 116 12.31 2.59 0.07
N VAL A 117 12.19 1.30 0.39
CA VAL A 117 11.01 0.70 1.04
C VAL A 117 11.29 0.49 2.52
N ILE A 118 10.37 0.94 3.37
CA ILE A 118 10.50 0.84 4.83
C ILE A 118 9.39 -0.03 5.39
N VAL A 119 9.79 -1.01 6.20
CA VAL A 119 8.86 -1.81 7.01
C VAL A 119 8.89 -1.30 8.44
N PHE A 120 7.75 -0.82 8.92
CA PHE A 120 7.57 -0.30 10.27
C PHE A 120 6.24 -0.79 10.86
N GLY A 121 6.11 -0.65 12.18
CA GLY A 121 4.87 -0.99 12.89
C GLY A 121 4.74 -0.23 14.20
N LEU A 122 3.55 -0.30 14.79
CA LEU A 122 3.28 0.19 16.14
C LEU A 122 3.77 -0.81 17.18
N LYS A 123 4.22 -0.31 18.33
CA LYS A 123 4.54 -1.13 19.50
C LYS A 123 3.25 -1.53 20.21
N ALA A 124 3.07 -2.83 20.39
CA ALA A 124 2.00 -3.36 21.22
C ALA A 124 2.23 -3.10 22.72
N SER A 125 1.15 -3.27 23.49
CA SER A 125 1.21 -3.40 24.95
C SER A 125 0.31 -4.57 25.34
N PRO A 126 0.77 -5.83 25.20
CA PRO A 126 -0.06 -7.00 25.43
C PRO A 126 -0.63 -7.06 26.86
N LEU A 127 0.15 -6.59 27.85
CA LEU A 127 -0.28 -6.49 29.25
C LEU A 127 -1.44 -5.52 29.47
N ARG A 128 -1.69 -4.62 28.51
CA ARG A 128 -2.81 -3.67 28.50
C ARG A 128 -3.89 -4.08 27.49
N GLY A 129 -3.83 -5.30 26.95
CA GLY A 129 -4.76 -5.80 25.92
C GLY A 129 -4.58 -5.15 24.55
N VAL A 130 -3.44 -4.51 24.30
CA VAL A 130 -3.18 -3.81 23.02
C VAL A 130 -2.33 -4.69 22.13
N HIS A 131 -2.94 -5.26 21.08
CA HIS A 131 -2.29 -6.18 20.15
C HIS A 131 -1.78 -5.47 18.89
N GLU A 132 -0.57 -5.80 18.47
CA GLU A 132 0.11 -5.15 17.35
C GLU A 132 -0.62 -5.30 16.00
N PRO A 133 -1.15 -6.49 15.64
CA PRO A 133 -1.88 -6.65 14.37
C PRO A 133 -3.11 -5.74 14.29
N GLU A 134 -3.81 -5.56 15.40
CA GLU A 134 -5.01 -4.72 15.49
C GLU A 134 -4.67 -3.24 15.34
N LEU A 135 -3.60 -2.80 16.02
CA LEU A 135 -3.08 -1.44 15.91
C LEU A 135 -2.61 -1.12 14.49
N ASN A 136 -1.80 -1.97 13.88
CA ASN A 136 -1.30 -1.78 12.52
C ASN A 136 -2.45 -1.81 11.50
N GLY A 137 -3.41 -2.72 11.67
CA GLY A 137 -4.63 -2.77 10.86
C GLY A 137 -5.47 -1.49 10.98
N ALA A 138 -5.62 -0.96 12.19
CA ALA A 138 -6.32 0.31 12.42
C ALA A 138 -5.60 1.50 11.76
N LEU A 139 -4.26 1.58 11.88
CA LEU A 139 -3.45 2.61 11.23
C LEU A 139 -3.59 2.56 9.71
N MET A 140 -3.43 1.38 9.10
CA MET A 140 -3.57 1.22 7.65
C MET A 140 -4.96 1.65 7.18
N ARG A 141 -6.04 1.22 7.86
CA ARG A 141 -7.40 1.65 7.51
C ARG A 141 -7.57 3.16 7.57
N LEU A 142 -7.02 3.80 8.60
CA LEU A 142 -7.09 5.26 8.77
C LEU A 142 -6.34 6.00 7.65
N ILE A 143 -5.12 5.57 7.33
CA ILE A 143 -4.27 6.24 6.33
C ILE A 143 -4.82 5.99 4.92
N ASN A 144 -5.08 4.73 4.56
CA ASN A 144 -5.61 4.35 3.25
C ASN A 144 -7.01 4.93 3.01
N GLY A 145 -7.82 5.02 4.07
CA GLY A 145 -9.15 5.63 4.06
C GLY A 145 -9.15 7.12 3.70
N LYS A 146 -8.07 7.84 4.00
CA LYS A 146 -7.90 9.25 3.60
C LYS A 146 -7.47 9.41 2.14
N ALA A 147 -7.00 8.34 1.49
CA ALA A 147 -6.54 8.34 0.11
C ALA A 147 -5.50 9.43 -0.22
N ASN A 148 -4.66 9.78 0.75
CA ASN A 148 -3.53 10.70 0.55
C ASN A 148 -2.21 9.95 0.43
N ILE A 149 -2.12 8.86 1.18
CA ILE A 149 -0.98 7.94 1.27
C ILE A 149 -1.58 6.54 1.22
N PHE A 150 -0.80 5.59 0.72
CA PHE A 150 -1.18 4.19 0.68
C PHE A 150 -0.13 3.33 1.38
N LEU A 151 -0.57 2.58 2.37
CA LEU A 151 0.23 1.62 3.12
C LEU A 151 -0.19 0.20 2.75
N THR A 152 0.79 -0.68 2.66
CA THR A 152 0.62 -2.12 2.48
C THR A 152 1.06 -2.84 3.75
N SER A 153 0.43 -3.99 4.02
CA SER A 153 0.95 -4.93 5.00
C SER A 153 2.13 -5.65 4.37
N ALA A 154 3.28 -5.64 5.04
CA ALA A 154 4.40 -6.49 4.69
C ALA A 154 4.00 -7.97 4.80
N ALA A 155 4.76 -8.84 4.12
CA ALA A 155 4.59 -10.27 4.28
C ALA A 155 4.87 -10.61 5.75
N SER A 156 4.00 -11.39 6.38
CA SER A 156 4.37 -11.98 7.66
C SER A 156 5.60 -12.83 7.41
N ASN A 157 6.76 -12.43 7.94
CA ASN A 157 7.83 -13.38 8.18
C ASN A 157 7.24 -14.41 9.13
N GLN A 158 6.70 -15.50 8.58
CA GLN A 158 6.52 -16.70 9.37
C GLN A 158 7.92 -17.03 9.88
N GLY A 159 8.07 -16.95 11.20
CA GLY A 159 9.36 -17.10 11.85
C GLY A 159 10.02 -18.37 11.36
N LYS A 160 11.17 -18.23 10.71
CA LYS A 160 12.21 -19.24 10.84
C LYS A 160 12.79 -19.06 12.23
N THR A 161 12.16 -19.69 13.21
CA THR A 161 12.78 -20.11 14.47
C THR A 161 12.84 -21.62 14.45
#